data_AF-A0A9E2ZBQ6-F1
#
_entry.id   AF-A0A9E2ZBQ6-F1
#
_cell.length_a   1.000
_cell.length_b   1.000
_cell.length_c   1.000
_cell.angle_alpha   90.00
_cell.angle_beta   90.00
_cell.angle_gamma   90.00
#
_symmetry.space_group_name_H-M   'P 1'
#
loop_
_entity.id
_entity.type
_entity.pdbx_description
1 polymer ?
#
loop_
_entity_poly.entity_id
_entity_poly.type
_entity_poly.pdbx_seq_one_letter_code
_entity_poly.pdbx_strand_id
1 'polypeptide(L)'
;MLGRFFRFARTQRLVLVDPTKSLSAKESNVFRGRTLTLDQQRVLFRRWTIETDVHPHEALVGMRALLHGASSQEAWLLQADDVDHQVRALQLDGRPHPDPLDPAS
;
A
#
# COMPACT_ATOMS: atom_id res chain seq x y z
N MET A 1 -4.91 2.07 -20.76
CA MET A 1 -6.24 1.47 -21.02
C MET A 1 -6.34 0.71 -22.34
N LEU A 2 -5.81 1.23 -23.46
CA LEU A 2 -5.98 0.64 -24.80
C LEU A 2 -5.54 -0.84 -24.90
N GLY A 3 -4.39 -1.20 -24.33
CA GLY A 3 -3.94 -2.60 -24.37
C GLY A 3 -4.75 -3.55 -23.49
N ARG A 4 -5.43 -3.06 -22.45
CA ARG A 4 -6.36 -3.87 -21.66
C ARG A 4 -7.64 -4.17 -22.46
N PHE A 5 -8.13 -3.17 -23.20
CA PHE A 5 -9.28 -3.31 -24.09
C PHE A 5 -9.03 -4.32 -25.22
N PHE A 6 -7.92 -4.20 -25.97
CA PHE A 6 -7.66 -5.12 -27.08
C PHE A 6 -7.34 -6.54 -26.64
N ARG A 7 -6.71 -6.71 -25.46
CA ARG A 7 -6.54 -8.03 -24.85
C ARG A 7 -7.88 -8.67 -24.49
N PHE A 8 -8.81 -7.90 -23.92
CA PHE A 8 -10.17 -8.36 -23.67
C PHE A 8 -10.90 -8.70 -24.99
N ALA A 9 -10.86 -7.80 -25.98
CA ALA A 9 -11.51 -7.98 -27.27
C ALA A 9 -10.99 -9.23 -28.01
N ARG A 10 -9.69 -9.54 -27.89
CA ARG A 10 -9.10 -10.78 -28.40
C ARG A 10 -9.62 -12.01 -27.67
N THR A 11 -9.70 -11.98 -26.33
CA THR A 11 -10.28 -13.09 -25.55
C THR A 11 -11.75 -13.35 -25.92
N GLN A 12 -12.51 -12.29 -26.18
CA GLN A 12 -13.91 -12.37 -26.63
C GLN A 12 -14.07 -12.62 -28.14
N ARG A 13 -12.96 -12.83 -28.88
CA ARG A 13 -12.95 -13.05 -30.34
C ARG A 13 -13.59 -11.91 -31.17
N LEU A 14 -13.68 -10.70 -30.60
CA LEU A 14 -14.14 -9.50 -31.29
C LEU A 14 -13.08 -8.95 -32.25
N VAL A 15 -11.81 -9.27 -31.99
CA VAL A 15 -10.65 -8.91 -32.83
C VAL A 15 -9.69 -10.09 -32.93
N LEU A 16 -9.17 -10.35 -34.13
CA LEU A 16 -8.26 -11.47 -34.42
C LEU A 16 -6.84 -11.27 -33.86
N VAL A 17 -6.34 -10.04 -33.89
CA VAL A 17 -4.98 -9.68 -33.48
C VAL A 17 -5.03 -8.49 -32.53
N ASP A 18 -4.31 -8.56 -31.41
CA ASP A 18 -4.14 -7.42 -30.49
C ASP A 18 -3.09 -6.45 -31.07
N PRO A 19 -3.48 -5.27 -31.60
CA PRO A 19 -2.56 -4.32 -32.22
C PRO A 19 -1.68 -3.62 -31.19
N THR A 20 -1.96 -3.76 -29.89
CA THR A 20 -1.20 -3.11 -28.82
C THR A 20 -0.04 -3.97 -28.30
N LYS A 21 0.16 -5.16 -28.86
CA LYS A 21 1.26 -6.07 -28.47
C LYS A 21 2.65 -5.47 -28.60
N SER A 22 2.87 -4.60 -29.59
CA SER A 22 4.14 -3.90 -29.82
C SER A 22 4.25 -2.58 -29.06
N LEU A 23 3.16 -2.13 -28.41
CA LEU A 23 3.16 -0.90 -27.62
C LEU A 23 3.70 -1.22 -26.22
N SER A 24 5.01 -1.10 -26.06
CA SER A 24 5.63 -1.06 -24.73
C SER A 24 5.40 0.31 -24.11
N ALA A 25 4.22 0.51 -23.53
CA ALA A 25 3.97 1.66 -22.67
C ALA A 25 4.74 1.43 -21.36
N LYS A 26 6.04 1.75 -21.36
CA LYS A 26 6.84 1.85 -20.14
C LYS A 26 6.47 3.15 -19.43
N GLU A 27 5.21 3.26 -18.99
CA GLU A 27 4.87 4.27 -18.00
C GLU A 27 5.61 3.89 -16.73
N SER A 28 6.60 4.70 -16.37
CA SER A 28 7.26 4.53 -15.10
C SER A 28 6.21 4.76 -14.02
N ASN A 29 5.93 3.73 -13.22
CA ASN A 29 5.04 3.78 -12.07
C ASN A 29 5.72 4.55 -10.93
N VAL A 30 6.14 5.78 -11.22
CA VAL A 30 6.73 6.68 -10.25
C VAL A 30 5.58 7.44 -9.61
N PHE A 31 5.56 7.46 -8.28
CA PHE A 31 4.58 8.23 -7.53
C PHE A 31 4.64 9.71 -7.95
N ARG A 32 3.50 10.24 -8.44
CA ARG A 32 3.37 11.65 -8.88
C ARG A 32 2.60 12.52 -7.88
N GLY A 33 2.26 11.97 -6.72
CA GLY A 33 1.51 12.69 -5.69
C GLY A 33 2.38 13.64 -4.88
N ARG A 34 1.73 14.47 -4.06
CA ARG A 34 2.43 15.32 -3.08
C ARG A 34 2.87 14.45 -1.91
N THR A 35 4.17 14.39 -1.66
CA THR A 35 4.72 13.77 -0.45
C THR A 35 4.43 14.65 0.76
N LEU A 36 4.12 14.04 1.90
CA LEU A 36 3.94 14.74 3.17
C LEU A 36 5.26 15.31 3.66
N THR A 37 5.25 16.56 4.12
CA THR A 37 6.41 17.15 4.81
C THR A 37 6.58 16.52 6.20
N LEU A 38 7.77 16.63 6.77
CA LEU A 38 8.05 16.09 8.11
C LEU A 38 7.11 16.68 9.18
N ASP A 39 6.75 17.95 9.07
CA ASP A 39 5.83 18.60 10.01
C ASP A 39 4.40 18.07 9.86
N GLN A 40 3.95 17.80 8.64
CA GLN A 40 2.65 17.17 8.39
C GLN A 40 2.62 15.74 8.96
N GLN A 41 3.70 14.99 8.78
CA GLN A 41 3.85 13.65 9.36
C GLN A 41 3.78 13.68 10.88
N ARG A 42 4.43 14.65 11.53
CA ARG A 42 4.39 14.83 13.00
C ARG A 42 2.98 15.17 13.50
N VAL A 43 2.24 16.01 12.78
CA VAL A 43 0.85 16.33 13.12
C VAL A 43 -0.02 15.08 13.05
N LEU A 44 0.09 14.30 11.97
CA LEU A 44 -0.65 13.05 11.81
C LEU A 44 -0.27 12.02 12.87
N PHE A 45 1.02 11.89 13.20
CA PHE A 45 1.49 11.02 14.27
C PHE A 45 0.85 11.39 15.61
N ARG A 46 0.85 12.68 15.99
CA ARG A 46 0.19 13.14 17.23
C ARG A 46 -1.30 12.86 17.21
N ARG A 47 -1.97 13.13 16.10
CA ARG A 47 -3.39 12.86 15.92
C ARG A 47 -3.72 11.38 16.17
N TRP A 48 -2.97 10.46 15.57
CA TRP A 48 -3.23 9.03 15.71
C TRP A 48 -2.80 8.42 17.04
N THR A 49 -1.99 9.11 17.85
CA THR A 49 -1.46 8.58 19.11
C THR A 49 -2.04 9.23 20.36
N ILE A 50 -2.48 10.48 20.27
CA ILE A 50 -2.90 11.29 21.42
C ILE A 50 -4.39 11.62 21.36
N GLU A 51 -4.92 11.91 20.16
CA GLU A 51 -6.31 12.33 20.02
C GLU A 51 -7.26 11.13 20.14
N THR A 52 -8.37 11.32 20.87
CA THR A 52 -9.32 10.25 21.21
C THR A 52 -10.56 10.23 20.30
N ASP A 53 -10.69 11.24 19.44
CA ASP A 53 -11.78 11.40 18.47
C ASP A 53 -11.48 10.72 17.13
N VAL A 54 -10.27 10.20 16.95
CA VAL A 54 -9.85 9.47 15.75
C VAL A 54 -10.41 8.06 15.75
N HIS A 55 -10.92 7.62 14.59
CA HIS A 55 -11.38 6.26 14.42
C HIS A 55 -10.20 5.26 14.57
N PRO A 56 -10.31 4.18 15.35
CA PRO A 56 -9.19 3.26 15.59
C PRO A 56 -8.56 2.68 14.32
N HIS A 57 -9.38 2.40 13.29
CA HIS A 57 -8.86 1.93 12.00
C HIS A 57 -8.09 3.01 11.23
N GLU A 58 -8.47 4.29 11.36
CA GLU A 58 -7.71 5.39 10.76
C GLU A 58 -6.32 5.47 11.40
N ALA A 59 -6.27 5.45 12.74
CA ALA A 59 -5.02 5.46 13.48
C ALA A 59 -4.12 4.27 13.13
N LEU A 60 -4.69 3.07 13.04
CA LEU A 60 -3.95 1.86 12.66
C LEU A 60 -3.34 1.97 11.25
N VAL A 61 -4.17 2.28 10.25
CA VAL A 61 -3.70 2.39 8.86
C VAL A 61 -2.66 3.50 8.72
N GLY A 62 -2.93 4.65 9.35
CA GLY A 62 -2.02 5.79 9.37
C GLY A 62 -0.66 5.46 9.97
N MET A 63 -0.64 4.86 11.17
CA MET A 63 0.60 4.49 11.85
C MET A 63 1.42 3.47 11.06
N ARG A 64 0.80 2.49 10.41
CA ARG A 64 1.51 1.50 9.58
C ARG A 64 2.08 2.12 8.30
N ALA A 65 1.33 3.01 7.66
CA ALA A 65 1.81 3.74 6.50
C ALA A 65 2.99 4.66 6.86
N LEU A 66 2.91 5.32 8.03
CA LEU A 66 3.91 6.29 8.46
C LEU A 66 5.20 5.65 8.99
N LEU A 67 5.10 4.60 9.80
CA LEU A 67 6.25 3.95 10.45
C LEU A 67 6.87 2.86 9.56
N HIS A 68 6.04 2.05 8.90
CA HIS A 68 6.51 0.86 8.16
C HIS A 68 6.44 1.03 6.63
N GLY A 69 6.03 2.20 6.16
CA GLY A 69 5.83 2.44 4.72
C GLY A 69 4.82 1.45 4.11
N ALA A 70 3.86 0.97 4.90
CA ALA A 70 2.88 0.00 4.43
C ALA A 70 1.99 0.62 3.34
N SER A 71 1.85 -0.09 2.24
CA SER A 71 0.89 0.23 1.20
C SER A 71 -0.54 0.03 1.70
N SER A 72 -1.51 0.66 1.03
CA SER A 72 -2.92 0.45 1.34
C SER A 72 -3.33 -1.02 1.22
N GLN A 73 -2.75 -1.77 0.28
CA GLN A 73 -3.03 -3.18 0.11
C GLN A 73 -2.51 -4.02 1.29
N GLU A 74 -1.28 -3.78 1.73
CA GLU A 74 -0.70 -4.44 2.92
C GLU A 74 -1.50 -4.10 4.20
N ALA A 75 -2.02 -2.87 4.31
CA ALA A 75 -2.88 -2.49 5.43
C ALA A 75 -4.24 -3.19 5.39
N TRP A 76 -4.81 -3.41 4.20
CA TRP A 76 -6.10 -4.08 4.00
C TRP A 76 -6.05 -5.60 4.21
N LEU A 77 -4.94 -6.24 3.84
CA LEU A 77 -4.77 -7.69 3.95
C LEU A 77 -4.30 -8.14 5.33
N LEU A 78 -3.98 -7.20 6.22
CA LEU A 78 -3.47 -7.51 7.54
C LEU A 78 -4.48 -8.28 8.39
N GLN A 79 -4.01 -9.36 8.98
CA GLN A 79 -4.73 -10.14 9.99
C GLN A 79 -4.07 -9.98 11.37
N ALA A 80 -4.82 -10.30 12.43
CA ALA A 80 -4.28 -10.28 13.79
C ALA A 80 -3.12 -11.28 13.95
N ASP A 81 -3.18 -12.41 13.24
CA ASP A 81 -2.16 -13.47 13.28
C ASP A 81 -0.83 -13.07 12.61
N ASP A 82 -0.82 -11.99 11.83
CA ASP A 82 0.39 -11.45 11.22
C ASP A 82 1.23 -10.62 12.22
N VAL A 83 0.75 -10.43 13.45
CA VAL A 83 1.44 -9.73 14.54
C VAL A 83 2.13 -10.75 15.43
N ASP A 84 3.45 -10.89 15.30
CA ASP A 84 4.23 -11.70 16.23
C ASP A 84 4.65 -10.86 17.43
N HIS A 85 3.96 -11.07 18.54
CA HIS A 85 4.23 -10.41 19.81
C HIS A 85 5.52 -10.89 20.51
N GLN A 86 6.02 -12.09 20.21
CA GLN A 86 7.25 -12.63 20.81
C GLN A 86 8.48 -11.95 20.23
N VAL A 87 8.54 -11.82 18.91
CA VAL A 87 9.67 -11.16 18.23
C VAL A 87 9.43 -9.68 17.96
N ARG A 88 8.26 -9.15 18.33
CA ARG A 88 7.82 -7.76 18.06
C ARG A 88 7.98 -7.42 16.57
N ALA A 89 7.39 -8.23 15.71
CA ALA A 89 7.46 -8.02 14.26
C ALA A 89 6.10 -8.21 13.60
N LEU A 90 5.92 -7.56 12.46
CA LEU A 90 4.78 -7.67 11.57
C LEU A 90 5.17 -8.44 10.32
N GLN A 91 4.41 -9.47 9.99
CA GLN A 91 4.48 -10.07 8.67
C GLN A 91 3.60 -9.25 7.73
N LEU A 92 4.22 -8.56 6.77
CA LEU A 92 3.49 -7.91 5.68
C LEU A 92 3.54 -8.79 4.45
N ASP A 93 2.36 -9.04 3.87
CA ASP A 93 2.26 -9.89 2.70
C ASP A 93 3.07 -9.32 1.52
N GLY A 94 3.86 -10.19 0.88
CA GLY A 94 4.78 -9.81 -0.19
C GLY A 94 6.14 -9.24 0.25
N ARG A 95 6.40 -9.03 1.55
CA ARG A 95 7.74 -8.67 2.04
C ARG A 95 8.57 -9.92 2.37
N PRO A 96 9.87 -9.94 1.99
CA PRO A 96 10.74 -11.10 2.22
C PRO A 96 11.14 -11.30 3.68
N HIS A 97 11.08 -10.24 4.50
CA HIS A 97 11.44 -10.28 5.92
C HIS A 97 10.33 -9.61 6.75
N PRO A 98 10.08 -10.07 7.98
CA PRO A 98 9.18 -9.40 8.91
C PRO A 98 9.66 -7.98 9.20
N ASP A 99 8.73 -7.03 9.25
CA ASP A 99 9.04 -5.66 9.65
C ASP A 99 9.02 -5.55 11.18
N PRO A 100 10.10 -5.07 11.82
CA PRO A 100 10.10 -4.88 13.26
C PRO A 100 9.06 -3.83 13.66
N LEU A 101 8.28 -4.14 14.69
CA LEU A 101 7.42 -3.17 15.35
C LEU A 101 8.30 -2.16 16.07
N ASP A 102 8.08 -0.87 15.80
CA ASP A 102 8.79 0.17 16.53
C ASP A 102 8.47 0.03 18.02
N PRO A 103 9.49 0.08 18.90
CA PRO A 103 9.27 -0.01 20.33
C PRO A 103 8.39 1.16 20.78
N ALA A 104 7.49 0.90 21.72
CA ALA A 104 6.61 1.92 22.29
C ALA A 104 7.34 2.93 23.21
N SER A 105 8.66 3.14 23.02
CA SER A 105 9.67 3.67 23.96
C SER A 105 10.37 2.62 24.81
#